data_AF-A0A3E1BY04-F1
#
_entry.id   AF-A0A3E1BY04-F1
#
_cell.length_a   1.000
_cell.length_b   1.000
_cell.length_c   1.000
_cell.angle_alpha   90.00
_cell.angle_beta   90.00
_cell.angle_gamma   90.00
#
_symmetry.space_group_name_H-M   'P 1'
#
loop_
_entity.id
_entity.type
_entity.pdbx_description
1 polymer ?
#
loop_
_entity_poly.entity_id
_entity_poly.type
_entity_poly.pdbx_seq_one_letter_code
_entity_poly.pdbx_strand_id
1 'polypeptide(L)' 'MSKPTPRETEIIGWMAAGKTAAEIGTILAISPITVNTHIANAKARLGVFKDTALVAAALRNGIIR' A
#
# COMPACT_ATOMS: atom_id res chain seq x y z
N MET A 1 -4.94 -14.45 5.18
CA MET A 1 -5.19 -13.17 4.46
C MET A 1 -6.07 -12.31 5.35
N SER A 2 -5.64 -11.09 5.68
CA SER A 2 -6.37 -10.18 6.58
C SER A 2 -6.49 -8.79 5.97
N LYS A 3 -7.48 -8.02 6.43
CA LYS A 3 -7.75 -6.67 5.91
C LYS A 3 -6.59 -5.72 6.24
N PRO A 4 -6.10 -4.91 5.28
CA PRO A 4 -5.14 -3.84 5.56
C PRO A 4 -5.72 -2.80 6.51
N THR A 5 -4.86 -2.16 7.29
CA THR A 5 -5.21 -1.02 8.15
C THR A 5 -5.64 0.19 7.29
N PRO A 6 -6.29 1.20 7.89
CA PRO A 6 -6.63 2.43 7.16
C PRO A 6 -5.41 3.10 6.51
N ARG A 7 -4.28 3.15 7.23
CA ARG A 7 -3.03 3.74 6.71
C ARG A 7 -2.45 2.94 5.55
N GLU A 8 -2.43 1.61 5.67
CA GLU A 8 -1.99 0.73 4.58
C GLU A 8 -2.91 0.86 3.36
N THR A 9 -4.22 0.97 3.56
CA THR A 9 -5.20 1.16 2.47
C THR A 9 -4.98 2.47 1.72
N GLU A 10 -4.74 3.56 2.44
CA GLU A 10 -4.41 4.86 1.86
C GLU A 10 -3.11 4.82 1.04
N ILE A 11 -2.06 4.19 1.58
CA ILE A 11 -0.78 3.99 0.88
C ILE A 11 -0.98 3.16 -0.40
N ILE A 12 -1.73 2.07 -0.34
CA ILE A 12 -2.04 1.25 -1.52
C ILE A 12 -2.81 2.06 -2.57
N GLY A 13 -3.71 2.96 -2.15
CA GLY A 13 -4.42 3.87 -3.05
C GLY A 13 -3.46 4.77 -3.83
N TRP A 14 -2.48 5.37 -3.15
CA TRP A 14 -1.46 6.18 -3.82
C TRP A 14 -0.53 5.36 -4.72
N MET A 15 -0.21 4.12 -4.34
CA MET A 15 0.50 3.19 -5.23
C MET A 15 -0.29 2.90 -6.51
N ALA A 16 -1.61 2.71 -6.39
CA ALA A 16 -2.51 2.54 -7.54
C ALA A 16 -2.52 3.78 -8.45
N ALA A 17 -2.41 4.98 -7.87
CA ALA A 17 -2.26 6.24 -8.59
C ALA A 17 -0.85 6.46 -9.18
N GLY A 18 0.06 5.48 -9.07
CA GLY A 18 1.40 5.53 -9.65
C GLY A 18 2.43 6.29 -8.82
N LYS A 19 2.15 6.56 -7.54
CA LYS A 19 3.08 7.28 -6.67
C LYS A 19 4.16 6.36 -6.10
N THR A 20 5.37 6.90 -6.05
CA THR A 20 6.52 6.28 -5.39
C THR A 20 6.45 6.41 -3.87
N ALA A 21 7.17 5.57 -3.12
CA ALA A 21 7.22 5.68 -1.65
C ALA A 21 7.73 7.05 -1.17
N ALA A 22 8.58 7.73 -1.95
CA ALA A 22 9.04 9.08 -1.67
C ALA A 22 7.90 10.10 -1.78
N GLU A 23 7.17 10.10 -2.90
CA GLU A 23 6.01 10.99 -3.10
C GLU A 23 4.91 10.72 -2.07
N ILE A 24 4.63 9.44 -1.76
CA ILE A 24 3.66 9.06 -0.73
C ILE A 24 4.10 9.58 0.64
N GLY A 25 5.38 9.49 0.96
CA GLY A 25 5.94 10.05 2.20
C GLY A 25 5.71 11.55 2.30
N THR A 26 5.92 12.29 1.21
CA THR A 26 5.61 13.72 1.12
C THR A 26 4.11 13.99 1.30
N ILE A 27 3.24 13.26 0.63
CA ILE A 27 1.77 13.43 0.70
C ILE A 27 1.25 13.17 2.12
N LEU A 28 1.76 12.13 2.78
CA LEU A 28 1.30 11.69 4.10
C LEU A 28 2.11 12.28 5.27
N ALA A 29 3.07 13.17 5.00
CA ALA A 29 3.98 13.76 5.97
C ALA A 29 4.71 12.72 6.85
N ILE A 30 5.18 11.62 6.24
CA ILE A 30 5.97 10.56 6.89
C ILE A 30 7.21 10.20 6.07
N SER A 31 8.18 9.52 6.67
CA SER A 31 9.38 9.11 5.94
C SER A 31 9.07 8.05 4.86
N PRO A 32 9.81 8.03 3.73
CA PRO A 32 9.68 6.97 2.73
C PRO A 32 9.97 5.57 3.31
N ILE A 33 10.80 5.49 4.34
CA ILE A 33 11.09 4.25 5.08
C ILE A 33 9.82 3.76 5.79
N THR A 34 9.09 4.65 6.46
CA THR A 34 7.81 4.36 7.11
C THR A 34 6.77 3.87 6.09
N VAL A 35 6.70 4.50 4.91
CA VAL A 35 5.84 4.04 3.81
C VAL A 35 6.19 2.60 3.40
N ASN A 36 7.47 2.30 3.20
CA ASN A 36 7.93 0.95 2.86
C ASN A 36 7.59 -0.08 3.94
N THR A 37 7.65 0.28 5.23
CA THR A 37 7.21 -0.59 6.32
C THR A 37 5.71 -0.91 6.21
N HIS A 38 4.87 0.09 5.92
CA HIS A 38 3.44 -0.15 5.69
C HIS A 38 3.19 -1.02 4.46
N ILE A 39 3.92 -0.83 3.35
CA ILE A 39 3.82 -1.67 2.16
C ILE A 39 4.16 -3.12 2.48
N ALA A 40 5.24 -3.36 3.24
CA ALA A 40 5.64 -4.70 3.66
C ALA A 40 4.56 -5.38 4.54
N ASN A 41 3.97 -4.63 5.48
CA ASN A 41 2.89 -5.14 6.31
C ASN A 41 1.62 -5.44 5.49
N ALA A 42 1.26 -4.56 4.55
CA ALA A 42 0.13 -4.76 3.65
C ALA A 42 0.32 -6.01 2.77
N LYS A 43 1.54 -6.21 2.25
CA LYS A 43 1.94 -7.42 1.51
C LYS A 43 1.73 -8.70 2.34
N ALA A 44 2.23 -8.69 3.58
CA ALA A 44 2.07 -9.82 4.48
C ALA A 44 0.58 -10.12 4.78
N ARG A 45 -0.24 -9.08 4.99
CA ARG A 45 -1.68 -9.22 5.23
C ARG A 45 -2.42 -9.79 4.01
N LEU A 46 -2.10 -9.30 2.81
CA LEU A 46 -2.72 -9.75 1.56
C LEU A 46 -2.08 -11.01 0.95
N GLY A 47 -1.00 -11.54 1.55
CA GLY A 47 -0.33 -12.76 1.09
C GLY A 47 0.34 -12.60 -0.28
N VAL A 48 0.93 -11.43 -0.55
CA VAL A 48 1.57 -11.10 -1.84
C VAL A 48 2.99 -10.59 -1.64
N PHE A 49 3.85 -10.78 -2.64
CA PHE A 49 5.28 -10.41 -2.53
C PHE A 49 5.67 -9.18 -3.36
N LYS A 50 4.96 -8.92 -4.46
CA LYS A 50 5.25 -7.80 -5.38
C LYS A 50 4.31 -6.62 -5.15
N ASP A 51 4.80 -5.41 -5.36
CA ASP A 51 4.00 -4.17 -5.23
C ASP A 51 2.84 -4.15 -6.22
N THR A 52 3.08 -4.57 -7.45
CA THR A 52 2.03 -4.71 -8.47
C THR A 52 0.99 -5.75 -8.07
N ALA A 53 1.40 -6.85 -7.43
CA ALA A 53 0.49 -7.86 -6.89
C ALA A 53 -0.32 -7.33 -5.70
N LEU A 54 0.26 -6.44 -4.88
CA LEU A 54 -0.44 -5.75 -3.79
C LEU A 54 -1.56 -4.85 -4.32
N VAL A 55 -1.25 -3.99 -5.29
CA VAL A 55 -2.26 -3.12 -5.93
C VAL A 55 -3.34 -3.96 -6.59
N ALA A 56 -2.97 -4.98 -7.37
CA ALA A 56 -3.93 -5.83 -8.05
C ALA A 56 -4.81 -6.63 -7.06
N ALA A 57 -4.25 -7.12 -5.95
CA ALA A 57 -5.02 -7.78 -4.90
C ALA A 57 -5.98 -6.81 -4.22
N ALA A 58 -5.55 -5.58 -3.93
CA ALA A 58 -6.39 -4.59 -3.29
C ALA A 58 -7.57 -4.17 -4.17
N LEU A 59 -7.38 -4.03 -5.48
CA LEU A 59 -8.46 -3.79 -6.45
C LEU A 59 -9.44 -4.97 -6.53
N ARG A 60 -8.94 -6.21 -6.69
CA ARG A 60 -9.78 -7.42 -6.78
C ARG A 60 -10.63 -7.65 -5.54
N ASN A 61 -10.14 -7.28 -4.37
CA ASN A 61 -10.84 -7.44 -3.10
C ASN A 61 -11.65 -6.18 -2.69
N GLY A 62 -11.75 -5.16 -3.55
CA GLY A 62 -12.51 -3.94 -3.27
C GLY A 62 -11.98 -3.11 -2.11
N ILE A 63 -10.70 -3.24 -1.78
CA ILE A 63 -10.02 -2.49 -0.70
C ILE A 63 -9.77 -1.04 -1.16
N ILE A 64 -9.43 -0.87 -2.44
CA ILE A 64 -9.32 0.41 -3.14
C ILE A 64 -10.19 0.38 -4.40
N ARG A 65 -10.52 1.54 -4.95
CA ARG A 65 -11.37 1.72 -6.14
C ARG A 65 -10.62 2.41 -7.25
#